data_AF-A0A3D5HYN2-F1
#
_entry.id   AF-A0A3D5HYN2-F1
#
_cell.length_a   1.000
_cell.length_b   1.000
_cell.length_c   1.000
_cell.angle_alpha   90.00
_cell.angle_beta   90.00
_cell.angle_gamma   90.00
#
_symmetry.space_group_name_H-M   'P 1'
#
loop_
_entity.id
_entity.type
_entity.pdbx_description
1 polymer ?
#
loop_
_entity_poly.entity_id
_entity_poly.type
_entity_poly.pdbx_seq_one_letter_code
_entity_poly.pdbx_strand_id
1 'polypeptide(L)'
;MLASERFNVLIQWWVKSHGDGSCDYVRVRSSDQQELEWVEGSHLPPQMPLLKHRFTVSFEAAQQRQQNLLAMGFKPGQPLF
;
A
#
# COMPACT_ATOMS: atom_id res chain seq x y z
N MET A 1 -15.04 -13.27 -30.52
CA MET A 1 -14.75 -13.57 -29.10
C MET A 1 -13.36 -13.06 -28.80
N LEU A 2 -13.23 -11.84 -28.26
CA LEU A 2 -12.00 -11.40 -27.59
C LEU A 2 -12.40 -11.37 -26.12
N ALA A 3 -11.94 -12.37 -25.38
CA ALA A 3 -12.11 -12.39 -23.94
C ALA A 3 -11.39 -11.15 -23.40
N SER A 4 -12.17 -10.20 -22.87
CA SER A 4 -11.64 -9.14 -22.03
C SER A 4 -11.04 -9.82 -20.80
N GLU A 5 -9.74 -10.09 -20.83
CA GLU A 5 -8.99 -10.49 -19.65
C GLU A 5 -9.21 -9.38 -18.62
N ARG A 6 -10.06 -9.66 -17.63
CA ARG A 6 -10.24 -8.79 -16.49
C ARG A 6 -8.90 -8.81 -15.76
N PHE A 7 -8.07 -7.79 -16.01
CA PHE A 7 -6.86 -7.54 -15.26
C PHE A 7 -7.22 -7.53 -13.78
N ASN A 8 -6.79 -8.57 -13.07
CA ASN A 8 -7.12 -8.73 -11.67
C ASN A 8 -6.18 -7.82 -10.87
N VAL A 9 -6.57 -6.56 -10.72
CA VAL A 9 -5.78 -5.57 -9.98
C VAL A 9 -5.81 -5.94 -8.51
N LEU A 10 -4.73 -6.56 -8.04
CA LEU A 10 -4.54 -6.84 -6.62
C LEU A 10 -4.05 -5.58 -5.92
N ILE A 11 -4.83 -5.10 -4.95
CA ILE A 11 -4.48 -4.00 -4.06
C ILE A 11 -4.28 -4.58 -2.66
N GLN A 12 -3.10 -4.37 -2.09
CA GLN A 12 -2.77 -4.74 -0.72
C GLN A 12 -2.48 -3.48 0.08
N TRP A 13 -3.09 -3.39 1.26
CA TRP A 13 -2.85 -2.30 2.20
C TRP A 13 -2.09 -2.81 3.43
N TRP A 14 -1.25 -1.92 3.94
CA TRP A 14 -0.47 -2.09 5.16
C TRP A 14 -0.71 -0.88 6.04
N VAL A 15 -0.99 -1.10 7.31
CA VAL A 15 -1.36 -0.02 8.25
C VAL A 15 -0.57 -0.18 9.53
N LYS A 16 -0.12 0.95 10.07
CA LYS A 16 0.43 1.07 11.41
C LYS A 16 -0.36 2.14 12.16
N SER A 17 -1.22 1.70 13.08
CA SER A 17 -2.01 2.61 13.92
C SER A 17 -1.16 3.16 15.06
N HIS A 18 -1.47 4.38 15.46
CA HIS A 18 -0.84 5.10 16.57
C HIS A 18 -1.86 5.34 17.70
N GLY A 19 -1.38 5.64 18.91
CA GLY A 19 -2.22 5.78 20.10
C GLY A 19 -3.12 7.03 20.11
N ASP A 20 -2.83 8.00 19.24
CA ASP A 20 -3.60 9.24 19.06
C ASP A 20 -4.72 9.10 18.01
N GLY A 21 -4.95 7.90 17.48
CA GLY A 21 -5.93 7.63 16.43
C GLY A 21 -5.42 7.92 15.02
N SER A 22 -4.18 8.39 14.85
CA SER A 22 -3.55 8.48 13.54
C SER A 22 -3.06 7.12 13.04
N CYS A 23 -2.75 7.03 11.75
CA CYS A 23 -2.06 5.89 11.19
C CYS A 23 -1.11 6.28 10.06
N ASP A 24 -0.05 5.50 9.89
CA ASP A 24 0.67 5.43 8.63
C ASP A 24 0.10 4.29 7.79
N TYR A 25 0.08 4.46 6.47
CA TYR A 25 -0.38 3.45 5.54
C TYR A 25 0.53 3.30 4.34
N VAL A 26 0.56 2.09 3.80
CA VAL A 26 1.14 1.78 2.49
C VAL A 26 0.13 1.04 1.64
N ARG A 27 -0.04 1.48 0.40
CA ARG A 27 -0.79 0.77 -0.64
C ARG A 27 0.19 0.20 -1.66
N VAL A 28 0.06 -1.09 -1.93
CA VAL A 28 0.76 -1.78 -3.00
C VAL A 28 -0.27 -2.22 -4.03
N ARG A 29 -0.09 -1.81 -5.28
CA ARG A 29 -0.99 -2.16 -6.38
C ARG A 29 -0.21 -2.83 -7.49
N SER A 30 -0.67 -4.00 -7.92
CA SER A 30 -0.11 -4.65 -9.11
C SER A 30 -0.39 -3.85 -10.37
N SER A 31 0.65 -3.60 -11.16
CA SER A 31 0.55 -3.10 -12.53
C SER A 31 0.70 -4.26 -13.52
N ASP A 32 0.25 -4.07 -14.76
CA ASP A 32 0.28 -5.08 -15.82
C ASP A 32 1.69 -5.43 -16.31
N GLN A 33 2.72 -4.72 -15.83
CA GLN A 33 4.09 -4.72 -16.39
C GLN A 33 5.18 -5.25 -15.43
N GLN A 34 4.88 -6.25 -14.58
CA GLN A 34 5.83 -6.81 -13.57
C GLN A 34 6.36 -5.83 -12.51
N GLU A 35 5.83 -4.61 -12.49
CA GLU A 35 6.14 -3.61 -11.49
C GLU A 35 4.91 -3.36 -10.60
N LEU A 36 5.17 -2.95 -9.35
CA LEU A 36 4.14 -2.60 -8.39
C LEU A 36 4.18 -1.10 -8.14
N GLU A 37 3.01 -0.47 -8.11
CA GLU A 37 2.86 0.86 -7.59
C GLU A 37 2.89 0.80 -6.06
N TRP A 38 3.80 1.57 -5.46
CA TRP A 38 3.97 1.71 -4.03
C TRP A 38 3.61 3.13 -3.62
N VAL A 39 2.65 3.24 -2.69
CA VAL A 39 2.13 4.52 -2.21
C VAL A 39 2.18 4.54 -0.69
N GLU A 40 2.84 5.56 -0.14
CA GLU A 40 3.00 5.75 1.30
C GLU A 40 2.26 7.01 1.73
N GLY A 41 1.61 6.95 2.89
CA GLY A 41 0.89 8.09 3.43
C GLY A 41 0.61 7.98 4.92
N SER A 42 -0.08 8.99 5.44
CA SER A 42 -0.56 9.02 6.81
C SER A 42 -1.93 9.66 6.90
N HIS A 43 -2.67 9.32 7.94
CA HIS A 43 -3.95 9.92 8.24
C HIS A 43 -4.02 10.25 9.73
N LEU A 44 -4.36 11.50 10.06
CA LEU A 44 -4.68 11.96 11.40
C LEU A 44 -6.11 12.50 11.36
N PRO A 45 -7.11 11.79 11.92
CA PRO A 45 -8.47 12.30 11.98
C PRO A 45 -8.52 13.69 12.66
N PRO A 46 -9.41 14.59 12.21
CA PRO A 46 -10.41 14.44 11.15
C PRO A 46 -9.92 14.84 9.74
N GLN A 47 -8.61 14.88 9.51
CA GLN A 47 -8.05 15.41 8.26
C GLN A 47 -8.18 14.42 7.10
N MET A 48 -8.09 14.91 5.86
CA MET A 48 -7.97 14.01 4.71
C MET A 48 -6.65 13.21 4.77
N PRO A 49 -6.63 11.94 4.31
CA PRO A 49 -5.40 11.17 4.19
C PRO A 49 -4.35 11.90 3.33
N LEU A 50 -3.13 11.99 3.84
CA LEU A 50 -2.02 12.67 3.20
C LEU A 50 -1.12 11.66 2.47
N LEU A 51 -0.92 11.88 1.18
CA LEU A 51 0.05 11.16 0.37
C LEU A 51 1.45 11.72 0.64
N LYS A 52 2.39 10.87 1.06
CA LYS A 52 3.79 11.24 1.28
C LYS A 52 4.64 10.93 0.05
N HIS A 53 4.59 9.68 -0.41
CA HIS A 53 5.41 9.20 -1.51
C HIS A 53 4.62 8.28 -2.44
N ARG A 54 4.95 8.34 -3.74
CA ARG A 54 4.44 7.44 -4.76
C ARG A 54 5.57 7.12 -5.73
N PHE A 55 5.82 5.84 -5.93
CA PHE A 55 6.85 5.37 -6.84
C PHE A 55 6.53 3.95 -7.32
N THR A 56 7.22 3.53 -8.36
CA THR A 56 7.13 2.18 -8.89
C THR A 56 8.31 1.35 -8.38
N VAL A 57 8.07 0.07 -8.08
CA VAL A 57 9.10 -0.86 -7.62
C VAL A 57 8.99 -2.19 -8.35
N SER A 58 10.11 -2.86 -8.56
CA SER A 58 10.11 -4.25 -8.99
C SER A 58 9.47 -5.15 -7.93
N PHE A 59 8.99 -6.32 -8.35
CA PHE A 59 8.38 -7.30 -7.45
C PHE A 59 9.32 -7.73 -6.31
N GLU A 60 10.60 -8.01 -6.63
CA GLU A 60 11.61 -8.40 -5.65
C GLU A 60 11.85 -7.29 -4.61
N ALA A 61 12.02 -6.05 -5.07
CA ALA A 61 12.20 -4.91 -4.17
C ALA A 61 10.96 -4.66 -3.30
N ALA A 62 9.77 -4.89 -3.83
CA ALA A 62 8.53 -4.80 -3.07
C ALA A 62 8.44 -5.86 -1.97
N GLN A 63 8.82 -7.10 -2.26
CA GLN A 63 8.82 -8.18 -1.27
C GLN A 63 9.76 -7.87 -0.10
N GLN A 64 10.97 -7.37 -0.38
CA GLN A 64 11.89 -6.93 0.67
C GLN A 64 11.31 -5.77 1.48
N ARG A 65 10.70 -4.78 0.83
CA ARG A 65 10.04 -3.66 1.51
C ARG A 65 8.87 -4.11 2.39
N GLN A 66 8.08 -5.09 1.96
CA GLN A 66 6.99 -5.66 2.75
C GLN A 66 7.50 -6.37 4.01
N GLN A 67 8.63 -7.07 3.93
CA GLN A 67 9.27 -7.62 5.13
C GLN A 67 9.74 -6.51 6.08
N ASN A 68 10.28 -5.42 5.54
CA ASN A 68 10.66 -4.25 6.35
C ASN A 68 9.43 -3.59 7.01
N LEU A 69 8.29 -3.53 6.31
CA LEU A 69 7.02 -3.04 6.88
C LEU A 69 6.61 -3.83 8.12
N LEU A 70 6.65 -5.17 8.05
CA LEU A 70 6.38 -6.04 9.20
C LEU A 70 7.32 -5.72 10.38
N ALA A 71 8.62 -5.59 10.12
CA ALA A 71 9.61 -5.25 11.14
C ALA A 71 9.38 -3.86 11.75
N MET A 72 8.84 -2.91 10.98
CA MET A 72 8.48 -1.56 11.46
C MET A 72 7.13 -1.50 12.19
N GLY A 73 6.42 -2.63 12.29
CA GLY A 73 5.14 -2.76 12.98
C GLY A 73 3.91 -2.45 12.12
N PHE A 74 4.06 -2.32 10.80
CA PHE A 74 2.91 -2.33 9.90
C PHE A 74 2.32 -3.73 9.83
N LYS A 75 1.00 -3.81 9.64
CA LYS A 75 0.27 -5.06 9.46
C LYS A 75 -0.58 -4.99 8.19
N PRO A 76 -0.77 -6.09 7.46
CA PRO A 76 -1.75 -6.14 6.39
C PRO A 76 -3.15 -5.79 6.93
N GLY A 77 -3.83 -4.84 6.29
CA GLY A 77 -5.13 -4.37 6.76
C GLY A 77 -5.58 -3.13 6.01
N GLN A 78 -6.89 -2.88 6.01
CA GLN A 78 -7.46 -1.68 5.40
C GLN A 78 -7.28 -0.47 6.35
N PRO A 79 -6.94 0.71 5.83
CA PRO A 79 -7.01 1.93 6.63
C PRO A 79 -8.46 2.26 7.01
N LEU A 80 -8.66 2.97 8.13
CA LEU A 80 -9.98 3.28 8.70
C LEU A 80 -10.58 4.62 8.19
N PHE A 81 -10.23 5.04 6.97
CA PHE A 81 -10.69 6.30 6.37
C PHE A 81 -11.37 6.07 5.01
#